data_AF-A0A917IWG6-F1
#
_entry.id   AF-A0A917IWG6-F1
#
_cell.length_a   1.000
_cell.length_b   1.000
_cell.length_c   1.000
_cell.angle_alpha   90.00
_cell.angle_beta   90.00
_cell.angle_gamma   90.00
#
_symmetry.space_group_name_H-M   'P 1'
#
loop_
_entity.id
_entity.type
_entity.pdbx_description
1 polymer ?
#
loop_
_entity_poly.entity_id
_entity_poly.type
_entity_poly.pdbx_seq_one_letter_code
_entity_poly.pdbx_strand_id
1 'polypeptide(L)'
;MELLITRTYYKNGTNGTLMLNGKPFCFTIELPDKNNQTKISCIPEGSYKIKKRNSENHGDHLLITGVPKRSHILIHPANNAMAELEGCISPVTTLTAPGCGNLSRAPFVKLLKIVYAALAKKEEVWLRIISQQETLSEKQLLNAKNTP
;
A
#
# COMPACT_ATOMS: atom_id res chain seq x y z
N MET A 1 -6.06 10.65 9.00
CA MET A 1 -5.59 10.57 7.61
C MET A 1 -5.84 9.18 7.07
N GLU A 2 -6.33 9.08 5.84
CA GLU A 2 -6.59 7.80 5.17
C GLU A 2 -5.67 7.64 3.95
N LEU A 3 -5.04 6.46 3.88
CA LEU A 3 -4.41 5.90 2.72
C LEU A 3 -5.28 4.73 2.23
N LEU A 4 -5.62 4.71 0.96
CA LEU A 4 -6.37 3.61 0.34
C LEU A 4 -5.53 3.01 -0.78
N ILE A 5 -5.28 1.71 -0.74
CA ILE A 5 -4.75 0.95 -1.87
C ILE A 5 -5.87 0.13 -2.48
N THR A 6 -6.12 0.34 -3.77
CA THR A 6 -6.97 -0.54 -4.57
C THR A 6 -6.09 -1.42 -5.44
N ARG A 7 -6.14 -2.74 -5.21
CA ARG A 7 -5.25 -3.74 -5.82
C ARG A 7 -5.83 -4.40 -7.07
N THR A 8 -4.94 -4.78 -7.96
CA THR A 8 -5.13 -5.75 -9.03
C THR A 8 -4.10 -6.87 -8.85
N TYR A 9 -4.60 -8.09 -8.72
CA TYR A 9 -3.77 -9.28 -8.49
C TYR A 9 -3.39 -9.95 -9.81
N TYR A 10 -2.14 -10.40 -9.89
CA TYR A 10 -1.63 -11.20 -11.00
C TYR A 10 -0.88 -12.41 -10.46
N LYS A 11 -0.64 -13.39 -11.33
CA LYS A 11 0.08 -14.63 -10.98
C LYS A 11 1.48 -14.37 -10.37
N ASN A 12 2.17 -13.35 -10.87
CA ASN A 12 3.58 -13.08 -10.56
C ASN A 12 3.80 -11.77 -9.78
N GLY A 13 2.74 -11.11 -9.32
CA GLY A 13 2.86 -9.84 -8.60
C GLY A 13 1.51 -9.19 -8.36
N THR A 14 1.51 -8.16 -7.54
CA THR A 14 0.31 -7.36 -7.25
C THR A 14 0.63 -5.91 -7.53
N ASN A 15 -0.25 -5.23 -8.26
CA ASN A 15 -0.15 -3.79 -8.49
C ASN A 15 -1.32 -3.11 -7.78
N GLY A 16 -1.15 -1.86 -7.40
CA GLY A 16 -2.24 -1.08 -6.81
C GLY A 16 -2.16 0.40 -7.11
N THR A 17 -3.28 1.09 -6.93
CA THR A 17 -3.35 2.55 -6.92
C THR A 17 -3.47 3.02 -5.49
N LEU A 18 -2.53 3.86 -5.05
CA LEU A 18 -2.58 4.51 -3.74
C LEU A 18 -3.31 5.84 -3.85
N MET A 19 -4.35 6.02 -3.05
CA MET A 19 -5.09 7.25 -2.88
C MET A 19 -4.79 7.82 -1.49
N LEU A 20 -4.59 9.13 -1.41
CA LEU A 20 -4.43 9.88 -0.17
C LEU A 20 -5.68 10.73 0.03
N ASN A 21 -6.46 10.46 1.08
CA ASN A 21 -7.72 11.14 1.37
C ASN A 21 -8.62 11.26 0.12
N GLY A 22 -8.82 10.14 -0.59
CA GLY A 22 -9.66 10.08 -1.79
C GLY A 22 -9.05 10.68 -3.08
N LYS A 23 -7.81 11.18 -3.06
CA LYS A 23 -7.13 11.71 -4.25
C LYS A 23 -6.05 10.75 -4.74
N PRO A 24 -5.96 10.44 -6.05
CA PRO A 24 -4.86 9.65 -6.60
C PRO A 24 -3.51 10.23 -6.19
N PHE A 25 -2.61 9.38 -5.69
CA PHE A 25 -1.31 9.79 -5.20
C PHE A 25 -0.16 9.15 -5.98
N CYS A 26 -0.10 7.82 -6.04
CA CYS A 26 0.87 7.08 -6.84
C CYS A 26 0.38 5.65 -7.11
N PHE A 27 1.20 4.83 -7.76
CA PHE A 27 0.97 3.39 -7.84
C PHE A 27 1.76 2.66 -6.77
N THR A 28 1.46 1.38 -6.58
CA THR A 28 2.16 0.47 -5.67
C THR A 28 2.45 -0.85 -6.35
N ILE A 29 3.53 -1.49 -5.94
CA ILE A 29 3.91 -2.85 -6.33
C ILE A 29 4.13 -3.70 -5.08
N GLU A 30 3.74 -4.96 -5.16
CA GLU A 30 3.86 -5.95 -4.09
C GLU A 30 4.08 -7.35 -4.69
N LEU A 31 4.44 -8.30 -3.82
CA LEU A 31 4.49 -9.72 -4.16
C LEU A 31 3.11 -10.26 -4.57
N PRO A 32 3.03 -11.39 -5.30
CA PRO A 32 1.75 -12.06 -5.54
C PRO A 32 1.08 -12.46 -4.23
N ASP A 33 -0.24 -12.62 -4.24
CA ASP A 33 -0.94 -13.21 -3.11
C ASP A 33 -0.64 -14.70 -3.01
N LYS A 34 -0.07 -15.10 -1.88
CA LYS A 34 0.24 -16.49 -1.51
C LYS A 34 -0.39 -16.81 -0.15
N ASN A 35 -1.59 -16.30 0.12
CA ASN A 35 -2.34 -16.54 1.36
C ASN A 35 -1.58 -16.04 2.60
N ASN A 36 -1.04 -14.82 2.55
CA ASN A 36 -0.28 -14.19 3.64
C ASN A 36 0.95 -14.99 4.10
N GLN A 37 1.52 -15.83 3.23
CA GLN A 37 2.76 -16.55 3.54
C GLN A 37 3.92 -15.58 3.76
N THR A 38 4.73 -15.88 4.78
CA THR A 38 5.83 -15.02 5.21
C THR A 38 6.87 -14.85 4.10
N LYS A 39 7.28 -13.60 3.85
CA LYS A 39 8.30 -13.18 2.87
C LYS A 39 7.98 -13.40 1.39
N ILE A 40 6.95 -14.16 1.06
CA ILE A 40 6.62 -14.52 -0.34
C ILE A 40 5.25 -14.04 -0.81
N SER A 41 4.49 -13.39 0.09
CA SER A 41 3.12 -12.91 -0.17
C SER A 41 3.01 -11.41 0.11
N CYS A 42 2.15 -10.72 -0.64
CA CYS A 42 1.56 -9.47 -0.15
C CYS A 42 0.70 -9.74 1.11
N ILE A 43 0.50 -8.71 1.93
CA ILE A 43 -0.37 -8.82 3.12
C ILE A 43 -1.85 -8.87 2.70
N PRO A 44 -2.75 -9.44 3.52
CA PRO A 44 -4.19 -9.48 3.22
C PRO A 44 -4.80 -8.10 3.04
N GLU A 45 -5.94 -8.06 2.37
CA GLU A 45 -6.84 -6.91 2.40
C GLU A 45 -7.32 -6.63 3.83
N GLY A 46 -7.69 -5.38 4.11
CA GLY A 46 -8.08 -4.94 5.44
C GLY A 46 -7.58 -3.54 5.78
N SER A 47 -7.74 -3.18 7.06
CA SER A 47 -7.39 -1.87 7.60
C SER A 47 -6.29 -1.97 8.64
N TYR A 48 -5.21 -1.23 8.42
CA TYR A 48 -3.98 -1.29 9.21
C TYR A 48 -3.56 0.09 9.70
N LYS A 49 -3.05 0.19 10.93
CA LYS A 49 -2.47 1.45 11.43
C LYS A 49 -1.05 1.62 10.88
N ILE A 50 -0.74 2.84 10.44
CA ILE A 50 0.61 3.24 10.07
C ILE A 50 1.29 3.90 11.27
N LYS A 51 2.53 3.48 11.54
CA LYS A 51 3.40 4.10 12.56
C LYS A 51 4.70 4.59 11.93
N LYS A 52 5.26 5.64 12.53
CA LYS A 52 6.63 6.07 12.25
C LYS A 52 7.59 5.00 12.77
N ARG A 53 8.59 4.65 11.95
CA ARG A 53 9.74 3.85 12.37
C ARG A 53 11.00 4.39 11.73
N ASN A 54 12.06 4.48 12.53
CA ASN A 54 13.41 4.79 12.09
C ASN A 54 14.31 3.59 12.44
N SER A 55 15.31 3.34 11.62
CA SER A 55 16.37 2.37 11.92
C SER A 55 17.71 2.93 11.48
N GLU A 56 18.78 2.60 12.20
CA GLU A 56 20.14 3.03 11.90
C GLU A 56 20.57 2.67 10.46
N ASN A 57 20.22 1.48 9.99
CA ASN A 57 20.69 0.96 8.70
C ASN A 57 19.88 1.44 7.48
N HIS A 58 18.61 1.82 7.67
CA HIS A 58 17.69 2.10 6.55
C HIS A 58 16.92 3.42 6.69
N GLY A 59 17.24 4.23 7.69
CA GLY A 59 16.62 5.53 7.93
C GLY A 59 15.12 5.44 8.22
N ASP A 60 14.39 6.46 7.79
CA ASP A 60 12.97 6.64 8.03
C ASP A 60 12.09 5.84 7.06
N HIS A 61 11.15 5.09 7.62
CA HIS A 61 10.17 4.30 6.87
C HIS A 61 8.80 4.31 7.58
N LEU A 62 7.79 3.80 6.86
CA LEU A 62 6.43 3.64 7.38
C LEU A 62 6.20 2.18 7.77
N LEU A 63 5.82 1.94 9.02
CA LEU A 63 5.50 0.61 9.54
C LEU A 63 3.99 0.37 9.49
N ILE A 64 3.59 -0.70 8.82
CA ILE A 64 2.22 -1.22 8.84
C ILE A 64 2.08 -2.16 10.05
N THR A 65 1.08 -1.90 10.89
CA THR A 65 0.83 -2.67 12.12
C THR A 65 -0.52 -3.37 12.12
N GLY A 66 -0.63 -4.46 12.87
CA GLY A 66 -1.87 -5.25 12.96
C GLY A 66 -2.02 -6.30 11.85
N VAL A 67 -0.96 -6.60 11.09
CA VAL A 67 -1.00 -7.67 10.08
C VAL A 67 -1.01 -9.04 10.77
N PRO A 68 -1.99 -9.91 10.52
CA PRO A 68 -2.08 -11.22 11.20
C PRO A 68 -0.83 -12.06 10.94
N LYS A 69 -0.21 -12.57 12.03
CA LYS A 69 0.96 -13.46 12.00
C LYS A 69 2.19 -12.89 11.26
N ARG A 70 2.22 -11.59 11.00
CA ARG A 70 3.32 -10.91 10.29
C ARG A 70 3.74 -9.67 11.08
N SER A 71 5.03 -9.40 11.07
CA SER A 71 5.61 -8.20 11.64
C SER A 71 6.54 -7.54 10.63
N HIS A 72 6.99 -6.32 10.94
CA HIS A 72 7.94 -5.57 10.11
C HIS A 72 7.50 -5.40 8.65
N ILE A 73 6.20 -5.26 8.42
CA ILE A 73 5.68 -4.91 7.10
C ILE A 73 5.85 -3.41 6.90
N LEU A 74 6.59 -3.03 5.87
CA LEU A 74 6.96 -1.65 5.62
C LEU A 74 6.36 -1.13 4.32
N ILE A 75 6.26 0.19 4.23
CA ILE A 75 6.23 0.89 2.95
C ILE A 75 7.64 1.43 2.70
N HIS A 76 8.30 0.99 1.63
CA HIS A 76 9.65 1.42 1.28
C HIS A 76 9.89 1.41 -0.24
N PRO A 77 10.89 2.14 -0.75
CA PRO A 77 11.24 2.09 -2.17
C PRO A 77 11.71 0.71 -2.61
N ALA A 78 11.19 0.27 -3.75
CA ALA A 78 11.62 -0.86 -4.58
C ALA A 78 11.01 -0.71 -5.98
N ASN A 79 11.66 -1.23 -7.01
CA ASN A 79 11.16 -1.19 -8.39
C ASN A 79 10.77 -2.57 -8.91
N ASN A 80 11.24 -3.64 -8.27
CA ASN A 80 10.89 -5.04 -8.57
C ASN A 80 10.51 -5.76 -7.27
N ALA A 81 9.23 -6.10 -7.14
CA ALA A 81 8.70 -6.73 -5.94
C ALA A 81 9.37 -8.08 -5.62
N MET A 82 9.55 -8.94 -6.63
CA MET A 82 10.11 -10.27 -6.44
C MET A 82 11.58 -10.26 -6.03
N ALA A 83 12.33 -9.22 -6.44
CA ALA A 83 13.75 -9.11 -6.13
C ALA A 83 14.03 -8.33 -4.83
N GLU A 84 13.15 -7.41 -4.44
CA GLU A 84 13.45 -6.40 -3.41
C GLU A 84 12.46 -6.40 -2.23
N LEU A 85 11.31 -7.09 -2.32
CA LEU A 85 10.29 -7.10 -1.27
C LEU A 85 10.18 -8.48 -0.60
N GLU A 86 9.96 -8.46 0.71
CA GLU A 86 9.65 -9.65 1.53
C GLU A 86 8.25 -9.55 2.14
N GLY A 87 7.28 -9.11 1.32
CA GLY A 87 5.89 -8.85 1.69
C GLY A 87 5.60 -7.43 2.16
N CYS A 88 6.54 -6.51 1.94
CA CYS A 88 6.34 -5.07 2.06
C CYS A 88 5.58 -4.49 0.84
N ILE A 89 5.27 -3.20 0.91
CA ILE A 89 4.61 -2.44 -0.17
C ILE A 89 5.59 -1.39 -0.68
N SER A 90 5.73 -1.25 -2.01
CA SER A 90 6.54 -0.18 -2.58
C SER A 90 5.70 0.80 -3.41
N PRO A 91 5.77 2.11 -3.13
CA PRO A 91 5.17 3.12 -4.00
C PRO A 91 6.05 3.35 -5.24
N VAL A 92 5.43 3.46 -6.41
CA VAL A 92 6.09 3.72 -7.70
C VAL A 92 5.37 4.81 -8.47
N THR A 93 6.09 5.49 -9.37
CA THR A 93 5.49 6.55 -10.21
C THR A 93 4.76 5.96 -11.40
N THR A 94 5.31 4.89 -11.98
CA THR A 94 4.70 4.18 -13.11
C THR A 94 4.81 2.68 -12.89
N LEU A 95 3.81 1.95 -13.40
CA LEU A 95 3.81 0.49 -13.47
C LEU A 95 4.39 0.04 -14.80
N THR A 96 5.22 -1.00 -14.79
CA THR A 96 5.85 -1.55 -16.00
C THR A 96 5.47 -3.00 -16.26
N ALA A 97 5.19 -3.77 -15.21
CA ALA A 97 4.67 -5.14 -15.28
C ALA A 97 3.99 -5.49 -13.94
N PRO A 98 3.35 -6.67 -13.81
CA PRO A 98 2.90 -7.14 -12.51
C PRO A 98 4.04 -7.23 -11.49
N GLY A 99 3.92 -6.54 -10.36
CA GLY A 99 4.96 -6.45 -9.34
C GLY A 99 6.17 -5.59 -9.73
N CYS A 100 6.13 -4.85 -10.83
CA CYS A 100 7.25 -4.03 -11.30
C CYS A 100 6.81 -2.60 -11.64
N GLY A 101 7.66 -1.64 -11.31
CA GLY A 101 7.44 -0.23 -11.59
C GLY A 101 8.72 0.59 -11.54
N ASN A 102 8.61 1.89 -11.81
CA ASN A 102 9.78 2.79 -11.86
C ASN A 102 9.64 3.98 -10.92
N LEU A 103 10.80 4.57 -10.60
CA LEU A 103 10.95 5.82 -9.85
C LEU A 103 10.28 5.76 -8.46
N SER A 104 10.52 4.68 -7.70
CA SER A 104 9.90 4.45 -6.38
C SER A 104 10.27 5.47 -5.31
N ARG A 105 11.47 6.05 -5.38
CA ARG A 105 11.96 7.02 -4.39
C ARG A 105 11.13 8.31 -4.35
N ALA A 106 10.73 8.83 -5.51
CA ALA A 106 10.01 10.10 -5.59
C ALA A 106 8.64 10.09 -4.87
N PRO A 107 7.72 9.12 -5.12
CA PRO A 107 6.47 9.04 -4.39
C PRO A 107 6.69 8.62 -2.93
N PHE A 108 7.68 7.78 -2.64
CA PHE A 108 8.02 7.41 -1.27
C PHE A 108 8.39 8.62 -0.40
N VAL A 109 9.33 9.46 -0.84
CA VAL A 109 9.76 10.64 -0.07
C VAL A 109 8.60 11.60 0.18
N LYS A 110 7.75 11.82 -0.84
CA LYS A 110 6.54 12.63 -0.70
C LYS A 110 5.57 12.04 0.33
N LEU A 111 5.30 10.74 0.24
CA LEU A 111 4.40 10.03 1.14
C LEU A 111 4.92 10.07 2.59
N LEU A 112 6.20 9.77 2.78
CA LEU A 112 6.88 9.81 4.07
C LEU A 112 6.71 11.17 4.75
N LYS A 113 6.98 12.26 4.02
CA LYS A 113 6.84 13.63 4.53
C LYS A 113 5.42 13.94 4.99
N ILE A 114 4.42 13.56 4.18
CA ILE A 114 3.00 13.81 4.48
C ILE A 114 2.56 13.01 5.72
N VAL A 115 2.86 11.72 5.74
CA VAL A 115 2.48 10.82 6.83
C VAL A 115 3.17 11.23 8.13
N TYR A 116 4.45 11.58 8.10
CA TYR A 116 5.16 12.03 9.30
C TYR A 116 4.60 13.36 9.83
N ALA A 117 4.22 14.28 8.95
CA ALA A 117 3.59 15.53 9.37
C ALA A 117 2.23 15.29 10.06
N ALA A 118 1.44 14.33 9.57
CA ALA A 118 0.18 13.94 10.21
C ALA A 118 0.42 13.30 11.59
N LEU A 119 1.34 12.34 11.66
CA LEU A 119 1.70 11.67 12.92
C LEU A 119 2.25 12.66 13.96
N ALA A 120 3.05 13.65 13.54
CA ALA A 120 3.56 14.69 14.44
C ALA A 120 2.44 15.55 15.04
N LYS A 121 1.31 15.70 14.34
CA LYS A 121 0.09 16.36 14.83
C LYS A 121 -0.80 15.43 15.66
N LYS A 122 -0.31 14.24 16.03
CA LYS A 122 -1.06 13.18 16.72
C LYS A 122 -2.30 12.71 15.94
N GLU A 123 -2.33 12.93 14.63
CA GLU A 123 -3.37 12.41 13.75
C GLU A 123 -3.13 10.92 13.52
N GLU A 124 -4.18 10.10 13.65
CA GLU A 124 -4.09 8.70 13.25
C GLU A 124 -3.99 8.56 11.73
N VAL A 125 -3.09 7.69 11.28
CA VAL A 125 -2.92 7.36 9.86
C VAL A 125 -3.29 5.90 9.65
N TRP A 126 -4.31 5.69 8.81
CA TRP A 126 -4.85 4.37 8.50
C TRP A 126 -4.59 4.03 7.04
N LEU A 127 -4.18 2.79 6.80
CA LEU A 127 -4.07 2.19 5.47
C LEU A 127 -5.20 1.16 5.30
N ARG A 128 -6.13 1.44 4.39
CA ARG A 128 -7.12 0.49 3.92
C ARG A 128 -6.66 -0.13 2.61
N ILE A 129 -6.80 -1.44 2.47
CA ILE A 129 -6.43 -2.19 1.27
C ILE A 129 -7.65 -2.99 0.84
N ILE A 130 -8.01 -2.86 -0.45
CA ILE A 130 -9.16 -3.54 -1.07
C ILE A 130 -8.80 -3.98 -2.50
N SER A 131 -9.50 -4.97 -3.02
CA SER A 131 -9.43 -5.33 -4.45
C SER A 131 -10.20 -4.35 -5.34
N GLN A 132 -9.82 -4.26 -6.63
CA GLN A 132 -10.60 -3.51 -7.63
C GLN A 132 -12.04 -4.02 -7.80
N GLN A 133 -12.29 -5.30 -7.53
CA GLN A 133 -13.63 -5.89 -7.66
C GLN A 133 -14.58 -5.34 -6.59
N GLU A 134 -14.09 -5.14 -5.36
CA GLU A 134 -14.87 -4.53 -4.28
C GLU A 134 -15.28 -3.08 -4.61
N THR A 135 -14.38 -2.28 -5.19
CA THR A 135 -14.73 -0.90 -5.60
C THR A 135 -15.84 -0.83 -6.65
N LEU A 136 -15.96 -1.83 -7.53
CA LEU A 136 -17.04 -1.88 -8.52
C LEU A 136 -18.38 -2.18 -7.84
N SER A 137 -18.39 -3.09 -6.87
CA SER A 137 -19.57 -3.43 -6.10
C SER A 137 -20.07 -2.27 -5.21
N GLU A 138 -19.17 -1.54 -4.55
CA GLU A 138 -19.53 -0.36 -3.74
C GLU A 138 -20.16 0.74 -4.61
N LYS A 139 -19.61 1.00 -5.81
CA LYS A 139 -20.17 1.96 -6.77
C LYS A 139 -21.54 1.54 -7.29
N GLN A 140 -21.74 0.25 -7.57
CA GLN A 140 -23.03 -0.29 -7.99
C GLN A 140 -24.09 -0.14 -6.89
N LEU A 141 -23.73 -0.43 -5.64
CA LEU A 141 -24.61 -0.27 -4.47
C LEU A 141 -24.96 1.20 -4.20
N LEU A 142 -24.01 2.14 -4.37
CA LEU A 142 -24.26 3.57 -4.19
C LEU A 142 -25.20 4.11 -5.27
N ASN A 143 -25.03 3.69 -6.53
CA ASN A 143 -25.91 4.08 -7.63
C ASN A 143 -27.34 3.53 -7.44
N ALA A 144 -27.47 2.29 -6.95
CA ALA A 144 -28.77 1.68 -6.66
C ALA A 144 -29.55 2.40 -5.54
N LYS A 145 -28.85 3.04 -4.58
CA LYS A 145 -29.47 3.81 -3.49
C LYS A 145 -29.86 5.25 -3.89
N ASN A 146 -29.38 5.74 -5.03
CA ASN A 146 -29.61 7.10 -5.53
C ASN A 146 -30.51 7.13 -6.77
N THR A 147 -31.21 6.03 -7.07
CA THR A 147 -32.24 6.00 -8.12
C THR A 147 -33.58 6.41 -7.48
N PRO A 148 -34.31 7.39 -8.02
CA PRO A 148 -35.56 7.89 -7.43
C PRO A 148 -36.68 6.83 -7.38
#